data_AF-F9Q7K5-F1
#
_entry.id   AF-F9Q7K5-F1
#
_cell.length_a   1.000
_cell.length_b   1.000
_cell.length_c   1.000
_cell.angle_alpha   90.00
_cell.angle_beta   90.00
_cell.angle_gamma   90.00
#
_symmetry.space_group_name_H-M   'P 1'
#
loop_
_entity.id
_entity.type
_entity.pdbx_description
1 polymer ?
#
loop_
_entity_poly.entity_id
_entity_poly.type
_entity_poly.pdbx_seq_one_letter_code
_entity_poly.pdbx_strand_id
1 'polypeptide(L)' 'MSASAALSQSCEKYFAEIDTFVKAVPADQQAMLKQQYDASKQQLSALPEAAQEQACTQATEQLKQVKAAMVK' A
#
# COMPACT_ATOMS: atom_id res chain seq x y z
N MET A 1 24.07 -9.92 -3.18
CA MET A 1 22.92 -10.49 -3.89
C MET A 1 21.75 -9.56 -3.69
N SER A 2 21.44 -8.70 -4.65
CA SER A 2 20.23 -7.88 -4.61
C SER A 2 19.23 -8.53 -5.54
N ALA A 3 18.60 -9.60 -5.06
CA ALA A 3 17.28 -9.90 -5.57
C ALA A 3 16.46 -8.66 -5.17
N SER A 4 16.06 -7.86 -6.15
CA SER A 4 14.86 -7.04 -6.00
C SER A 4 13.78 -8.06 -5.69
N ALA A 5 13.56 -8.34 -4.40
CA ALA A 5 12.54 -9.28 -3.97
C ALA A 5 11.26 -8.71 -4.57
N ALA A 6 10.77 -9.39 -5.60
CA ALA A 6 9.48 -9.07 -6.16
C ALA A 6 8.53 -9.05 -4.97
N LEU A 7 7.82 -7.95 -4.82
CA LEU A 7 6.85 -7.83 -3.74
C LEU A 7 5.91 -9.02 -3.81
N SER A 8 5.46 -9.51 -2.67
CA SER A 8 4.45 -10.57 -2.67
C SER A 8 3.20 -10.10 -3.43
N GLN A 9 2.45 -11.05 -3.98
CA GLN A 9 1.30 -10.74 -4.81
C GLN A 9 0.22 -9.93 -4.07
N SER A 10 0.12 -10.07 -2.74
CA SER A 10 -0.79 -9.24 -1.93
C SER A 10 -0.29 -7.81 -1.79
N CYS A 11 1.03 -7.58 -1.73
CA CYS A 11 1.61 -6.24 -1.74
C CYS A 11 1.43 -5.55 -3.09
N GLU A 12 1.60 -6.26 -4.21
CA GLU A 12 1.31 -5.70 -5.53
C GLU A 12 -0.13 -5.20 -5.64
N LYS A 13 -1.10 -6.01 -5.18
CA LYS A 13 -2.52 -5.62 -5.13
C LYS A 13 -2.76 -4.43 -4.21
N TYR A 14 -2.23 -4.47 -2.98
CA TYR A 14 -2.34 -3.37 -2.02
C TYR A 14 -1.85 -2.04 -2.63
N PHE A 15 -0.71 -2.09 -3.29
CA PHE A 15 -0.08 -0.94 -3.90
C PHE A 15 -0.86 -0.37 -5.09
N ALA A 16 -1.39 -1.24 -5.96
CA ALA A 16 -2.30 -0.81 -7.02
C ALA A 16 -3.58 -0.15 -6.48
N GLU A 17 -4.14 -0.68 -5.38
CA GLU A 17 -5.32 -0.13 -4.71
C GLU A 17 -5.04 1.26 -4.11
N ILE A 18 -3.86 1.48 -3.51
CA ILE A 18 -3.47 2.81 -3.02
C ILE A 18 -3.27 3.77 -4.18
N ASP A 19 -2.56 3.38 -5.24
CA ASP A 19 -2.34 4.26 -6.40
C ASP A 19 -3.68 4.71 -7.01
N THR A 20 -4.67 3.81 -7.05
CA THR A 20 -6.03 4.14 -7.49
C THR A 20 -6.73 5.10 -6.53
N PHE A 21 -6.56 4.89 -5.22
CA PHE A 21 -7.15 5.76 -4.20
C PHE A 21 -6.53 7.15 -4.15
N VAL A 22 -5.20 7.25 -4.23
CA VAL A 22 -4.49 8.53 -4.30
C VAL A 22 -4.98 9.35 -5.49
N LYS A 23 -5.22 8.72 -6.64
CA LYS A 23 -5.80 9.41 -7.81
C LYS A 23 -7.25 9.88 -7.58
N ALA A 24 -7.98 9.26 -6.66
CA ALA A 24 -9.36 9.60 -6.35
C ALA A 24 -9.50 10.69 -5.27
N VAL A 25 -8.47 10.96 -4.47
CA VAL A 25 -8.49 12.01 -3.43
C VAL A 25 -7.99 13.37 -3.97
N PRO A 26 -8.40 14.51 -3.37
CA PRO A 26 -7.95 15.84 -3.77
C PRO A 26 -6.43 16.00 -3.70
N ALA A 27 -5.86 16.82 -4.60
CA ALA A 27 -4.41 17.01 -4.74
C ALA A 27 -3.70 17.39 -3.42
N ASP A 28 -4.36 18.19 -2.57
CA ASP A 28 -3.83 18.61 -1.27
C ASP A 28 -3.59 17.43 -0.31
N GLN A 29 -4.36 16.35 -0.48
CA GLN A 29 -4.23 15.12 0.31
C GLN A 29 -3.32 14.10 -0.37
N GLN A 30 -3.14 14.17 -1.69
CA GLN A 30 -2.30 13.23 -2.45
C GLN A 30 -0.86 13.23 -1.98
N ALA A 31 -0.27 14.40 -1.73
CA ALA A 31 1.13 14.51 -1.32
C ALA A 31 1.39 13.76 0.00
N MET A 32 0.51 13.96 0.99
CA MET A 32 0.61 13.28 2.28
C MET A 32 0.40 11.76 2.15
N LEU A 33 -0.61 11.33 1.37
CA LEU A 33 -0.84 9.90 1.15
C LEU A 33 0.33 9.24 0.43
N LYS A 34 0.90 9.91 -0.58
CA LYS A 34 2.03 9.40 -1.36
C LYS A 34 3.28 9.25 -0.49
N GLN A 35 3.55 10.21 0.40
CA GLN A 35 4.67 10.15 1.32
C GLN A 35 4.53 9.00 2.33
N GLN A 36 3.35 8.80 2.92
CA GLN A 36 3.11 7.66 3.81
C GLN A 36 3.23 6.33 3.06
N TYR A 37 2.69 6.27 1.85
CA TYR A 37 2.73 5.09 1.00
C TYR A 37 4.15 4.68 0.62
N ASP A 38 5.01 5.62 0.21
CA ASP A 38 6.40 5.32 -0.14
C ASP A 38 7.17 4.78 1.07
N ALA A 39 6.92 5.31 2.26
CA ALA A 39 7.48 4.78 3.51
C ALA A 39 7.00 3.36 3.80
N SER A 40 5.68 3.08 3.68
CA SER A 40 5.15 1.72 3.81
C SER A 40 5.73 0.76 2.79
N LYS A 41 5.93 1.21 1.54
CA LYS A 41 6.57 0.43 0.48
C LYS A 41 7.98 0.01 0.86
N GLN A 42 8.80 0.95 1.35
CA GLN A 42 10.15 0.65 1.81
C GLN A 42 10.13 -0.35 2.97
N GLN A 43 9.29 -0.13 3.98
CA GLN A 43 9.18 -1.04 5.12
C GLN A 43 8.76 -2.44 4.70
N LEU A 44 7.74 -2.57 3.84
CA LEU A 44 7.25 -3.85 3.35
C LEU A 44 8.31 -4.55 2.49
N SER A 45 8.97 -3.84 1.57
CA SER A 45 10.02 -4.42 0.74
C SER A 45 11.25 -4.91 1.53
N ALA A 46 11.46 -4.40 2.74
CA ALA A 46 12.50 -4.88 3.66
C ALA A 46 12.10 -6.13 4.45
N LEU A 47 10.82 -6.52 4.44
CA LEU A 47 10.33 -7.72 5.10
C LEU A 47 10.54 -8.97 4.22
N PRO A 48 10.70 -10.15 4.84
CA PRO A 48 10.62 -11.43 4.13
C PRO A 48 9.26 -11.61 3.44
N GLU A 49 9.22 -12.37 2.35
CA GLU A 49 8.02 -12.56 1.52
C GLU A 49 6.78 -13.00 2.31
N ALA A 50 6.90 -13.95 3.24
CA ALA A 50 5.79 -14.39 4.09
C ALA A 50 5.24 -13.26 4.99
N ALA A 51 6.14 -12.41 5.51
CA ALA A 51 5.75 -11.26 6.34
C ALA A 51 5.17 -10.13 5.48
N GLN A 52 5.70 -9.90 4.27
CA GLN A 52 5.09 -9.03 3.27
C GLN A 52 3.66 -9.46 2.98
N GLU A 53 3.46 -10.75 2.72
CA GLU A 53 2.16 -11.28 2.31
C GLU A 53 1.08 -11.04 3.36
N GLN A 54 1.41 -11.33 4.63
CA GLN A 54 0.52 -11.10 5.76
C GLN A 54 0.29 -9.61 6.04
N ALA A 55 1.34 -8.78 6.00
CA ALA A 55 1.25 -7.36 6.27
C ALA A 55 0.41 -6.63 5.20
N CYS A 56 0.66 -6.93 3.91
CA CYS A 56 -0.07 -6.32 2.79
C CYS A 56 -1.52 -6.79 2.70
N THR A 57 -1.82 -8.03 3.08
CA THR A 57 -3.20 -8.49 3.19
C THR A 57 -3.97 -7.67 4.23
N GLN A 58 -3.41 -7.51 5.43
CA GLN A 58 -4.03 -6.69 6.48
C GLN A 58 -4.17 -5.22 6.05
N ALA A 59 -3.12 -4.66 5.44
CA ALA A 59 -3.13 -3.28 4.98
C ALA A 59 -4.18 -3.04 3.87
N THR A 60 -4.39 -4.02 3.00
CA THR A 60 -5.44 -3.96 1.96
C THR A 60 -6.83 -3.92 2.59
N GLU A 61 -7.09 -4.75 3.60
CA GLU A 61 -8.37 -4.76 4.30
C GLU A 61 -8.63 -3.44 5.02
N GLN A 62 -7.62 -2.87 5.69
CA GLN A 62 -7.72 -1.55 6.31
C GLN A 62 -7.99 -0.46 5.27
N LEU A 63 -7.28 -0.49 4.15
CA LEU A 63 -7.48 0.47 3.06
C LEU A 63 -8.92 0.40 2.54
N LYS A 64 -9.51 -0.78 2.37
CA LYS A 64 -10.93 -0.91 1.98
C LYS A 64 -11.85 -0.22 2.98
N GLN A 65 -11.60 -0.37 4.28
CA GLN A 65 -12.40 0.30 5.32
C GLN A 65 -12.25 1.82 5.26
N VAL A 66 -11.03 2.33 5.08
CA VAL A 66 -10.77 3.77 4.93
C VAL A 66 -11.44 4.32 3.67
N LYS A 67 -11.33 3.63 2.53
CA LYS A 67 -12.04 3.99 1.29
C LYS A 67 -13.55 4.06 1.52
N ALA A 68 -14.12 3.06 2.18
CA ALA A 68 -15.55 3.04 2.49
C ALA A 68 -15.97 4.20 3.41
N ALA A 69 -15.11 4.59 4.36
CA ALA A 69 -15.37 5.72 5.25
C ALA A 69 -15.24 7.08 4.55
N MET A 70 -14.36 7.22 3.56
CA MET A 70 -14.17 8.46 2.80
C MET A 70 -15.22 8.71 1.71
N VAL A 71 -15.91 7.65 1.24
CA VAL A 71 -16.97 7.74 0.23
C VAL A 71 -18.36 7.98 0.87
N LYS A 72 -18.43 8.13 2.20
CA LYS A 72 -19.66 8.45 2.95
C LYS A 72 -19.79 9.94 3.22
#